data_AF-A0A9W9F9F4-F1
#
_entry.id   AF-A0A9W9F9F4-F1
#
_cell.length_a   1.000
_cell.length_b   1.000
_cell.length_c   1.000
_cell.angle_alpha   90.00
_cell.angle_beta   90.00
_cell.angle_gamma   90.00
#
_symmetry.space_group_name_H-M   'P 1'
#
loop_
_entity.id
_entity.type
_entity.pdbx_description
1 polymer ?
#
loop_
_entity_poly.entity_id
_entity_poly.type
_entity_poly.pdbx_seq_one_letter_code
_entity_poly.pdbx_strand_id
1 'polypeptide(L)'
;MEEEHSYANDPEWASVTPIPLDDGSDSGAMPLATIAYPPEYLEATSYLRAVMAANEMSERALKLTEDVISMNPAHYTVWIYRAKILFALDKDLIDELNWLNGVSLKYLKNYQIWHHRQVLMSSRTHFPTLPPKELDFLMEMFAQDSKNYHVWTYRHWLVRHFQLWDLPQELDDTHTLLKADVRNNSAWNHRYMLRFGPRDAAEPDAGLANAGDMTTSTADKGRLPVVDEELVDAELKYAQEQILRAPENRSPWWYARGVLHAAARDLEEWEGFVGMFVGDDGAVKSSHAVEWLADVYAKSAGGERRPRAVDMFTLLKEKYDPIRKNYWDYRIRMLDQVAV
;
A
#
# COMPACT_ATOMS: atom_id res chain seq x y z
N MET A 1 -9.66 -22.63 34.78
CA MET A 1 -9.37 -23.81 33.94
C MET A 1 -10.47 -23.82 32.91
N GLU A 2 -10.25 -23.17 31.78
CA GLU A 2 -11.14 -23.34 30.63
C GLU A 2 -10.93 -24.79 30.15
N GLU A 3 -12.01 -25.54 29.97
CA GLU A 3 -11.92 -26.88 29.37
C GLU A 3 -11.34 -26.71 27.96
N GLU A 4 -10.17 -27.32 27.73
CA GLU A 4 -9.52 -27.36 26.43
C GLU A 4 -10.45 -28.08 25.44
N HIS A 5 -10.93 -27.35 24.43
CA HIS A 5 -11.85 -27.90 23.43
C HIS A 5 -11.14 -28.98 22.59
N SER A 6 -11.55 -30.24 22.72
CA SER A 6 -11.00 -31.37 21.97
C SER A 6 -12.00 -31.90 20.95
N TYR A 7 -11.58 -31.92 19.69
CA TYR A 7 -12.37 -32.42 18.56
C TYR A 7 -12.65 -33.92 18.67
N ALA A 8 -11.72 -34.71 19.19
CA ALA A 8 -11.89 -36.16 19.38
C ALA A 8 -13.00 -36.52 20.38
N ASN A 9 -13.29 -35.64 21.33
CA ASN A 9 -14.32 -35.86 22.35
C ASN A 9 -15.65 -35.18 22.00
N ASP A 10 -15.72 -34.40 20.94
CA ASP A 10 -16.93 -33.72 20.50
C ASP A 10 -17.81 -34.67 19.65
N PRO A 11 -19.05 -34.99 20.08
CA PRO A 11 -19.98 -35.81 19.31
C PRO A 11 -20.25 -35.29 17.89
N GLU A 12 -20.13 -33.97 17.65
CA GLU A 12 -20.28 -33.38 16.31
C GLU A 12 -19.19 -33.87 15.33
N TRP A 13 -18.04 -34.30 15.85
CA TRP A 13 -16.88 -34.76 15.08
C TRP A 13 -16.70 -36.28 15.05
N ALA A 14 -17.52 -37.04 15.78
CA ALA A 14 -17.42 -38.50 15.88
C ALA A 14 -17.51 -39.25 14.52
N SER A 15 -18.08 -38.63 13.49
CA SER A 15 -18.16 -39.19 12.14
C SER A 15 -16.90 -38.99 11.29
N VAL A 16 -15.94 -38.18 11.76
CA VAL A 16 -14.76 -37.76 11.00
C VAL A 16 -13.53 -38.48 11.52
N THR A 17 -12.85 -39.20 10.64
CA THR A 17 -11.53 -39.78 10.95
C THR A 17 -10.45 -38.72 10.67
N PRO A 18 -9.70 -38.24 11.68
CA PRO A 18 -8.67 -37.23 11.47
C PRO A 18 -7.52 -37.74 10.59
N ILE A 19 -6.95 -36.86 9.77
CA ILE A 19 -5.79 -37.16 8.90
C ILE A 19 -4.56 -36.47 9.49
N PRO A 20 -3.61 -37.19 10.13
CA PRO A 20 -2.43 -36.59 10.72
C PRO A 20 -1.50 -35.96 9.66
N LEU A 21 -0.54 -35.15 10.12
CA LEU A 21 0.50 -34.62 9.23
C LEU A 21 1.41 -35.78 8.81
N ASP A 22 1.58 -35.97 7.50
CA ASP A 22 2.62 -36.84 6.96
C ASP A 22 3.84 -36.00 6.62
N ASP A 23 4.88 -36.06 7.45
CA ASP A 23 6.18 -35.41 7.21
C ASP A 23 7.21 -36.37 6.61
N GLY A 24 6.79 -37.59 6.25
CA GLY A 24 7.63 -38.65 5.71
C GLY A 24 8.30 -39.54 6.76
N SER A 25 8.17 -39.26 8.06
CA SER A 25 8.79 -40.07 9.12
C SER A 25 8.38 -41.55 9.04
N ASP A 26 7.11 -41.79 8.75
CA ASP A 26 6.52 -43.14 8.68
C ASP A 26 7.00 -43.92 7.44
N SER A 27 7.52 -43.22 6.43
CA SER A 27 8.09 -43.79 5.20
C SER A 27 9.62 -44.00 5.28
N GLY A 28 10.24 -43.71 6.44
CA GLY A 28 11.68 -43.82 6.66
C GLY A 28 12.50 -42.62 6.16
N ALA A 29 11.84 -41.53 5.74
CA ALA A 29 12.50 -40.27 5.42
C ALA A 29 12.88 -39.51 6.69
N MET A 30 13.95 -38.71 6.62
CA MET A 30 14.31 -37.77 7.69
C MET A 30 13.58 -36.45 7.44
N PRO A 31 12.59 -36.07 8.25
CA PRO A 31 11.86 -34.83 8.03
C PRO A 31 12.77 -33.62 8.32
N LEU A 32 12.70 -32.61 7.48
CA LEU A 32 13.51 -31.38 7.58
C LEU A 32 12.64 -30.22 8.07
N ALA A 33 13.24 -29.34 8.89
CA ALA A 33 12.55 -28.18 9.47
C ALA A 33 11.24 -28.56 10.20
N THR A 34 11.25 -29.68 10.92
CA THR A 34 10.11 -30.10 11.73
C THR A 34 9.81 -29.07 12.82
N ILE A 35 8.52 -28.85 13.03
CA ILE A 35 8.03 -27.96 14.07
C ILE A 35 7.45 -28.82 15.18
N ALA A 36 7.87 -28.58 16.42
CA ALA A 36 7.25 -29.17 17.58
C ALA A 36 5.92 -28.45 17.85
N TYR A 37 4.87 -28.85 17.12
CA TYR A 37 3.55 -28.25 17.23
C TYR A 37 2.88 -28.56 18.59
N PRO A 38 2.11 -27.62 19.14
CA PRO A 38 1.22 -27.91 20.26
C PRO A 38 0.19 -29.00 19.92
N PRO A 39 -0.17 -29.90 20.87
CA PRO A 39 -1.15 -30.96 20.63
C PRO A 39 -2.48 -30.49 20.04
N GLU A 40 -2.99 -29.36 20.51
CA GLU A 40 -4.24 -28.74 20.05
C GLU A 40 -4.19 -28.32 18.58
N TYR A 41 -3.02 -27.83 18.11
CA TYR A 41 -2.83 -27.49 16.70
C TYR A 41 -2.73 -28.75 15.83
N LEU A 42 -2.06 -29.79 16.31
CA LEU A 42 -2.00 -31.08 15.60
C LEU A 42 -3.38 -31.70 15.46
N GLU A 43 -4.18 -31.69 16.53
CA GLU A 43 -5.55 -32.19 16.53
C GLU A 43 -6.40 -31.41 15.54
N ALA A 44 -6.54 -30.08 15.69
CA ALA A 44 -7.38 -29.26 14.83
C ALA A 44 -6.97 -29.37 13.35
N THR A 45 -5.67 -29.31 13.04
CA THR A 45 -5.22 -29.44 11.65
C THR A 45 -5.40 -30.85 11.08
N SER A 46 -5.46 -31.89 11.91
CA SER A 46 -5.78 -33.25 11.45
C SER A 46 -7.25 -33.41 11.04
N TYR A 47 -8.16 -32.80 11.79
CA TYR A 47 -9.57 -32.68 11.39
C TYR A 47 -9.73 -31.79 10.17
N LEU A 48 -8.96 -30.70 10.07
CA LEU A 48 -8.97 -29.81 8.90
C LEU A 48 -8.61 -30.58 7.63
N ARG A 49 -7.52 -31.37 7.66
CA ARG A 49 -7.13 -32.22 6.52
C ARG A 49 -8.24 -33.20 6.15
N ALA A 50 -8.91 -33.80 7.14
CA ALA A 50 -10.00 -34.74 6.92
C ALA A 50 -11.21 -34.10 6.21
N VAL A 51 -11.72 -32.98 6.72
CA VAL A 51 -12.88 -32.30 6.12
C VAL A 51 -12.57 -31.70 4.76
N MET A 52 -11.34 -31.20 4.58
CA MET A 52 -10.86 -30.73 3.28
C MET A 52 -10.77 -31.86 2.25
N ALA A 53 -10.27 -33.05 2.64
CA ALA A 53 -10.19 -34.21 1.77
C ALA A 53 -11.58 -34.72 1.35
N ALA A 54 -12.56 -34.60 2.24
CA ALA A 54 -13.97 -34.90 1.95
C ALA A 54 -14.70 -33.78 1.18
N ASN A 55 -14.06 -32.63 0.96
CA ASN A 55 -14.67 -31.41 0.42
C ASN A 55 -15.96 -31.01 1.17
N GLU A 56 -15.96 -31.17 2.50
CA GLU A 56 -17.11 -30.87 3.33
C GLU A 56 -17.33 -29.35 3.40
N MET A 57 -18.55 -28.87 3.17
CA MET A 57 -18.91 -27.46 3.29
C MET A 57 -20.03 -27.34 4.34
N SER A 58 -19.65 -27.27 5.62
CA SER A 58 -20.57 -27.36 6.76
C SER A 58 -20.30 -26.30 7.82
N GLU A 59 -21.27 -26.05 8.70
CA GLU A 59 -21.12 -25.11 9.82
C GLU A 59 -19.99 -25.56 10.78
N ARG A 60 -19.84 -26.86 11.04
CA ARG A 60 -18.74 -27.37 11.87
C ARG A 60 -17.37 -27.15 11.23
N ALA A 61 -17.26 -27.35 9.91
CA ALA A 61 -16.03 -27.05 9.18
C ALA A 61 -15.72 -25.55 9.22
N LEU A 62 -16.72 -24.68 9.13
CA LEU A 62 -16.56 -23.23 9.26
C LEU A 62 -15.99 -22.85 10.64
N LYS A 63 -16.54 -23.38 11.74
CA LYS A 63 -16.02 -23.16 13.09
C LYS A 63 -14.58 -23.67 13.25
N LEU A 64 -14.28 -24.86 12.74
CA LEU A 64 -12.90 -25.39 12.75
C LEU A 64 -11.92 -24.45 12.03
N THR A 65 -12.33 -23.79 10.93
CA THR A 65 -11.43 -22.83 10.26
C THR A 65 -11.10 -21.63 11.15
N GLU A 66 -12.03 -21.18 12.00
CA GLU A 66 -11.78 -20.09 12.95
C GLU A 66 -10.72 -20.48 13.99
N ASP A 67 -10.83 -21.68 14.56
CA ASP A 67 -9.85 -22.18 15.53
C ASP A 67 -8.45 -22.28 14.91
N VAL A 68 -8.33 -22.85 13.71
CA VAL A 68 -7.04 -22.96 13.01
C VAL A 68 -6.46 -21.58 12.68
N ILE A 69 -7.29 -20.63 12.26
CA ILE A 69 -6.86 -19.25 12.00
C ILE A 69 -6.39 -18.57 13.29
N SER A 70 -7.04 -18.82 14.42
CA SER A 70 -6.65 -18.25 15.72
C SER A 70 -5.26 -18.71 16.16
N MET A 71 -4.88 -19.94 15.81
CA MET A 71 -3.57 -20.52 16.10
C MET A 71 -2.51 -20.12 15.06
N ASN A 72 -2.88 -20.08 13.77
CA ASN A 72 -1.98 -19.73 12.68
C ASN A 72 -2.71 -18.93 11.58
N PRO A 73 -2.80 -17.59 11.71
CA PRO A 73 -3.48 -16.75 10.73
C PRO A 73 -2.75 -16.67 9.39
N ALA A 74 -1.50 -17.17 9.28
CA ALA A 74 -0.74 -17.21 8.03
C ALA A 74 -1.02 -18.48 7.21
N HIS A 75 -1.82 -19.43 7.70
CA HIS A 75 -2.15 -20.65 7.00
C HIS A 75 -3.10 -20.38 5.80
N TYR A 76 -2.55 -20.00 4.65
CA TYR A 76 -3.34 -19.56 3.49
C TYR A 76 -4.40 -20.56 3.00
N THR A 77 -4.13 -21.87 3.13
CA THR A 77 -5.09 -22.92 2.74
C THR A 77 -6.40 -22.85 3.53
N VAL A 78 -6.36 -22.59 4.84
CA VAL A 78 -7.59 -22.54 5.66
C VAL A 78 -8.45 -21.34 5.29
N TRP A 79 -7.84 -20.20 4.90
CA TRP A 79 -8.57 -19.02 4.42
C TRP A 79 -9.34 -19.28 3.13
N ILE A 80 -8.70 -19.92 2.14
CA ILE A 80 -9.36 -20.29 0.88
C ILE A 80 -10.51 -21.27 1.15
N TYR A 81 -10.30 -22.22 2.05
CA TYR A 81 -11.33 -23.19 2.41
C TYR A 81 -12.50 -22.52 3.16
N ARG A 82 -12.21 -21.62 4.12
CA ARG A 82 -13.21 -20.80 4.81
C ARG A 82 -14.08 -20.01 3.84
N ALA A 83 -13.46 -19.32 2.88
CA ALA A 83 -14.18 -18.58 1.83
C ALA A 83 -15.13 -19.49 1.03
N LYS A 84 -14.68 -20.68 0.63
CA LYS A 84 -15.54 -21.67 -0.06
C LYS A 84 -16.73 -22.09 0.78
N ILE A 85 -16.52 -22.36 2.08
CA ILE A 85 -17.61 -22.74 2.99
C ILE A 85 -18.61 -21.59 3.13
N LEU A 86 -18.15 -20.36 3.34
CA LEU A 86 -19.01 -19.17 3.46
C LEU A 86 -19.93 -19.01 2.24
N PHE A 87 -19.39 -19.14 1.02
CA PHE A 87 -20.18 -19.05 -0.20
C PHE A 87 -21.10 -20.26 -0.40
N ALA A 88 -20.64 -21.48 -0.10
CA ALA A 88 -21.44 -22.69 -0.26
C ALA A 88 -22.65 -22.72 0.69
N LEU A 89 -22.51 -22.14 1.87
CA LEU A 89 -23.57 -22.04 2.87
C LEU A 89 -24.40 -20.74 2.77
N ASP A 90 -24.10 -19.88 1.80
CA ASP A 90 -24.77 -18.58 1.61
C ASP A 90 -24.81 -17.73 2.90
N LYS A 91 -23.65 -17.65 3.59
CA LYS A 91 -23.53 -16.94 4.87
C LYS A 91 -23.64 -15.42 4.66
N ASP A 92 -24.11 -14.72 5.69
CA ASP A 92 -24.02 -13.27 5.73
C ASP A 92 -22.55 -12.83 5.81
N LEU A 93 -22.07 -12.23 4.72
CA LEU A 93 -20.68 -11.78 4.64
C LEU A 93 -20.42 -10.52 5.47
N ILE A 94 -21.45 -9.78 5.90
CA ILE A 94 -21.27 -8.66 6.85
C ILE A 94 -20.85 -9.21 8.22
N ASP A 95 -21.45 -10.32 8.67
CA ASP A 95 -21.06 -10.97 9.92
C ASP A 95 -19.62 -11.49 9.86
N GLU A 96 -19.22 -12.08 8.73
CA GLU A 96 -17.84 -12.49 8.51
C GLU A 96 -16.87 -11.30 8.51
N LEU A 97 -17.22 -10.16 7.89
CA LEU A 97 -16.40 -8.94 7.94
C LEU A 97 -16.28 -8.42 9.38
N ASN A 98 -17.35 -8.47 10.18
CA ASN A 98 -17.32 -8.07 11.59
C ASN A 98 -16.37 -8.96 12.40
N TRP A 99 -16.43 -10.28 12.20
CA TRP A 99 -15.47 -11.21 12.80
C TRP A 99 -14.03 -10.90 12.34
N LEU A 100 -13.83 -10.71 11.03
CA LEU A 100 -12.53 -10.42 10.44
C LEU A 100 -11.92 -9.11 10.93
N ASN A 101 -12.73 -8.11 11.28
CA ASN A 101 -12.25 -6.87 11.89
C ASN A 101 -11.47 -7.15 13.19
N GLY A 102 -12.00 -8.02 14.06
CA GLY A 102 -11.32 -8.44 15.29
C GLY A 102 -9.99 -9.15 15.01
N VAL A 103 -9.98 -10.07 14.03
CA VAL A 103 -8.76 -10.78 13.61
C VAL A 103 -7.72 -9.80 13.05
N SER A 104 -8.16 -8.83 12.25
CA SER A 104 -7.31 -7.81 11.63
C SER A 104 -6.63 -6.90 12.64
N LEU A 105 -7.37 -6.46 13.68
CA LEU A 105 -6.85 -5.62 14.76
C LEU A 105 -5.85 -6.39 15.63
N LYS A 106 -6.02 -7.70 15.77
CA LYS A 106 -5.07 -8.58 16.47
C LYS A 106 -3.81 -8.84 15.65
N TYR A 107 -3.93 -9.01 14.34
CA TYR A 107 -2.82 -9.39 13.44
C TYR A 107 -2.64 -8.38 12.29
N LEU A 108 -2.16 -7.18 12.63
CA LEU A 108 -2.09 -6.03 11.72
C LEU A 108 -1.34 -6.29 10.39
N LYS A 109 -0.35 -7.19 10.36
CA LYS A 109 0.55 -7.42 9.22
C LYS A 109 0.46 -8.85 8.70
N ASN A 110 -0.69 -9.19 8.13
CA ASN A 110 -0.97 -10.52 7.60
C ASN A 110 -1.61 -10.42 6.19
N TYR A 111 -0.99 -11.08 5.20
CA TYR A 111 -1.47 -11.05 3.82
C TYR A 111 -2.83 -11.74 3.64
N GLN A 112 -3.04 -12.85 4.33
CA GLN A 112 -4.22 -13.70 4.15
C GLN A 112 -5.50 -13.00 4.63
N ILE A 113 -5.44 -12.24 5.72
CA ILE A 113 -6.56 -11.45 6.24
C ILE A 113 -7.06 -10.45 5.19
N TRP A 114 -6.16 -9.64 4.64
CA TRP A 114 -6.51 -8.62 3.65
C TRP A 114 -6.93 -9.23 2.31
N HIS A 115 -6.32 -10.34 1.92
CA HIS A 115 -6.74 -11.08 0.74
C HIS A 115 -8.13 -11.71 0.93
N HIS A 116 -8.42 -12.32 2.09
CA HIS A 116 -9.73 -12.87 2.41
C HIS A 116 -10.80 -11.78 2.38
N ARG A 117 -10.52 -10.63 3.01
CA ARG A 117 -11.40 -9.46 2.95
C ARG A 117 -11.70 -9.04 1.51
N GLN A 118 -10.68 -8.99 0.65
CA GLN A 118 -10.82 -8.69 -0.77
C GLN A 118 -11.64 -9.74 -1.53
N VAL A 119 -11.45 -11.03 -1.24
CA VAL A 119 -12.23 -12.13 -1.85
C VAL A 119 -13.71 -11.99 -1.52
N LEU A 120 -14.05 -11.75 -0.25
CA LEU A 120 -15.44 -11.57 0.19
C LEU A 120 -16.06 -10.35 -0.50
N MET A 121 -15.38 -9.21 -0.45
CA MET A 121 -15.86 -7.96 -1.05
C MET A 121 -15.97 -7.99 -2.58
N SER A 122 -15.21 -8.86 -3.25
CA SER A 122 -15.27 -9.00 -4.71
C SER A 122 -16.59 -9.61 -5.18
N SER A 123 -17.38 -10.20 -4.28
CA SER A 123 -18.67 -10.78 -4.61
C SER A 123 -19.72 -9.69 -4.87
N ARG A 124 -19.94 -9.35 -6.14
CA ARG A 124 -20.94 -8.34 -6.56
C ARG A 124 -22.38 -8.71 -6.20
N THR A 125 -22.67 -9.98 -5.95
CA THR A 125 -23.99 -10.43 -5.49
C THR A 125 -24.25 -10.01 -4.04
N HIS A 126 -23.24 -10.10 -3.18
CA HIS A 126 -23.34 -9.74 -1.77
C HIS A 126 -23.03 -8.25 -1.53
N PHE A 127 -22.08 -7.70 -2.30
CA PHE A 127 -21.63 -6.32 -2.21
C PHE A 127 -21.74 -5.62 -3.57
N PRO A 128 -22.97 -5.28 -4.01
CA PRO A 128 -23.16 -4.47 -5.22
C PRO A 128 -22.61 -3.05 -5.05
N THR A 129 -22.58 -2.56 -3.80
CA THR A 129 -22.03 -1.26 -3.40
C THR A 129 -21.13 -1.43 -2.16
N LEU A 130 -20.35 -0.40 -1.86
CA LEU A 130 -19.50 -0.38 -0.67
C LEU A 130 -20.36 -0.52 0.61
N PRO A 131 -20.03 -1.45 1.53
CA PRO A 131 -20.71 -1.53 2.81
C PRO A 131 -20.36 -0.31 3.70
N PRO A 132 -21.35 0.31 4.39
CA PRO A 132 -21.18 1.63 5.01
C PRO A 132 -20.03 1.79 6.01
N LYS A 133 -19.66 0.72 6.73
CA LYS A 133 -18.64 0.77 7.79
C LYS A 133 -17.23 0.45 7.33
N GLU A 134 -17.04 0.18 6.03
CA GLU A 134 -15.73 -0.27 5.55
C GLU A 134 -14.65 0.80 5.74
N LEU A 135 -14.93 2.04 5.33
CA LEU A 135 -13.95 3.13 5.44
C LEU A 135 -13.65 3.49 6.90
N ASP A 136 -14.66 3.44 7.76
CA ASP A 136 -14.50 3.66 9.20
C ASP A 136 -13.54 2.63 9.81
N PHE A 137 -13.68 1.36 9.42
CA PHE A 137 -12.78 0.29 9.86
C PHE A 137 -11.35 0.48 9.33
N LEU A 138 -11.16 0.93 8.08
CA LEU A 138 -9.83 1.27 7.58
C LEU A 138 -9.19 2.40 8.37
N MET A 139 -9.97 3.38 8.80
CA MET A 139 -9.48 4.46 9.68
C MET A 139 -9.13 3.96 11.09
N GLU A 140 -9.84 2.98 11.63
CA GLU A 140 -9.45 2.29 12.87
C GLU A 140 -8.11 1.57 12.71
N MET A 141 -7.90 0.87 11.59
CA MET A 141 -6.62 0.23 11.28
C MET A 141 -5.49 1.26 11.15
N PHE A 142 -5.73 2.41 10.52
CA PHE A 142 -4.73 3.49 10.42
C PHE A 142 -4.46 4.20 11.74
N ALA A 143 -5.39 4.17 12.70
CA ALA A 143 -5.14 4.66 14.05
C ALA A 143 -4.09 3.80 14.78
N GLN A 144 -4.02 2.49 14.47
CA GLN A 144 -3.00 1.58 15.00
C GLN A 144 -1.67 1.69 14.23
N ASP A 145 -1.72 1.70 12.90
CA ASP A 145 -0.55 1.87 12.03
C ASP A 145 -0.93 2.64 10.75
N SER A 146 -0.74 3.95 10.77
CA SER A 146 -1.06 4.87 9.66
C SER A 146 -0.26 4.62 8.37
N LYS A 147 0.75 3.73 8.42
CA LYS A 147 1.62 3.36 7.29
C LYS A 147 1.49 1.88 6.93
N ASN A 148 0.46 1.19 7.44
CA ASN A 148 0.22 -0.21 7.14
C ASN A 148 0.00 -0.44 5.63
N TYR A 149 0.95 -1.13 5.00
CA TYR A 149 0.97 -1.34 3.56
C TYR A 149 -0.18 -2.21 3.05
N HIS A 150 -0.66 -3.16 3.85
CA HIS A 150 -1.77 -4.01 3.46
C HIS A 150 -3.08 -3.23 3.43
N VAL A 151 -3.32 -2.39 4.45
CA VAL A 151 -4.51 -1.53 4.53
C VAL A 151 -4.52 -0.54 3.36
N TRP A 152 -3.39 0.10 3.06
CA TRP A 152 -3.30 1.03 1.92
C TRP A 152 -3.49 0.34 0.57
N THR A 153 -2.86 -0.82 0.36
CA THR A 153 -3.02 -1.60 -0.89
C THR A 153 -4.48 -2.05 -1.06
N TYR A 154 -5.11 -2.50 0.02
CA TYR A 154 -6.53 -2.85 0.01
C TYR A 154 -7.43 -1.64 -0.25
N ARG A 155 -7.17 -0.48 0.38
CA ARG A 155 -7.91 0.76 0.13
C ARG A 155 -7.78 1.23 -1.32
N HIS A 156 -6.60 1.08 -1.92
CA HIS A 156 -6.38 1.35 -3.35
C HIS A 156 -7.24 0.45 -4.24
N TRP A 157 -7.30 -0.85 -3.92
CA TRP A 157 -8.18 -1.78 -4.62
C TRP A 157 -9.66 -1.42 -4.41
N LEU A 158 -10.06 -1.06 -3.19
CA LEU A 158 -11.43 -0.69 -2.83
C LEU A 158 -11.92 0.51 -3.66
N VAL A 159 -11.10 1.56 -3.77
CA VAL A 159 -11.39 2.75 -4.57
C VAL A 159 -11.63 2.38 -6.04
N ARG A 160 -10.82 1.49 -6.62
CA ARG A 160 -11.01 1.02 -8.00
C ARG A 160 -12.24 0.14 -8.13
N HIS A 161 -12.39 -0.83 -7.24
CA HIS A 161 -13.45 -1.84 -7.30
C HIS A 161 -14.84 -1.22 -7.16
N PHE A 162 -15.01 -0.23 -6.27
CA PHE A 162 -16.27 0.47 -6.07
C PHE A 162 -16.34 1.86 -6.71
N GLN A 163 -15.32 2.24 -7.50
CA GLN A 163 -15.23 3.54 -8.20
C GLN A 163 -15.39 4.75 -7.26
N LEU A 164 -14.67 4.74 -6.13
CA LEU A 164 -14.82 5.71 -5.03
C LEU A 164 -14.00 7.00 -5.20
N TRP A 165 -13.46 7.26 -6.39
CA TRP A 165 -12.53 8.37 -6.65
C TRP A 165 -13.05 9.74 -6.19
N ASP A 166 -14.33 9.97 -6.38
CA ASP A 166 -15.00 11.25 -6.10
C ASP A 166 -15.81 11.21 -4.79
N LEU A 167 -15.66 10.14 -3.99
CA LEU A 167 -16.26 10.06 -2.66
C LEU A 167 -15.57 11.07 -1.72
N PRO A 168 -16.28 12.07 -1.16
CA PRO A 168 -15.65 13.11 -0.33
C PRO A 168 -14.84 12.55 0.84
N GLN A 169 -15.33 11.46 1.44
CA GLN A 169 -14.68 10.79 2.58
C GLN A 169 -13.24 10.34 2.28
N GLU A 170 -12.90 9.92 1.07
CA GLU A 170 -11.52 9.49 0.75
C GLU A 170 -10.52 10.65 0.88
N LEU A 171 -10.91 11.85 0.43
CA LEU A 171 -10.09 13.05 0.56
C LEU A 171 -10.06 13.58 2.00
N ASP A 172 -11.18 13.51 2.71
CA ASP A 172 -11.29 13.93 4.11
C ASP A 172 -10.44 13.05 5.04
N ASP A 173 -10.46 11.74 4.83
CA ASP A 173 -9.62 10.78 5.56
C ASP A 173 -8.14 11.02 5.27
N THR A 174 -7.80 11.23 4.00
CA THR A 174 -6.43 11.57 3.59
C THR A 174 -5.96 12.88 4.23
N HIS A 175 -6.82 13.90 4.25
CA HIS A 175 -6.53 15.17 4.90
C HIS A 175 -6.32 14.99 6.41
N THR A 176 -7.17 14.19 7.07
CA THR A 176 -7.05 13.84 8.49
C THR A 176 -5.70 13.21 8.80
N LEU A 177 -5.28 12.23 8.00
CA LEU A 177 -4.00 11.54 8.16
C LEU A 177 -2.79 12.46 7.93
N LEU A 178 -2.85 13.33 6.91
CA LEU A 178 -1.78 14.32 6.64
C LEU A 178 -1.73 15.45 7.66
N LYS A 179 -2.88 15.84 8.23
CA LYS A 179 -2.94 16.82 9.32
C LYS A 179 -2.22 16.28 10.56
N ALA A 180 -2.45 15.01 10.88
CA ALA A 180 -1.82 14.29 11.99
C ALA A 180 -0.31 14.04 11.76
N ASP A 181 0.07 13.51 10.61
CA ASP A 181 1.48 13.34 10.21
C ASP A 181 1.68 13.76 8.74
N VAL A 182 2.17 14.99 8.55
CA VAL A 182 2.49 15.52 7.21
C VAL A 182 3.60 14.70 6.51
N ARG A 183 4.39 13.91 7.26
CA ARG A 183 5.44 13.01 6.71
C ARG A 183 4.89 11.62 6.34
N ASN A 184 3.59 11.40 6.45
CA ASN A 184 2.98 10.14 6.03
C ASN A 184 2.97 10.01 4.50
N ASN A 185 4.02 9.43 3.95
CA ASN A 185 4.17 9.22 2.50
C ASN A 185 3.06 8.33 1.91
N SER A 186 2.50 7.40 2.70
CA SER A 186 1.39 6.55 2.23
C SER A 186 0.13 7.37 1.97
N ALA A 187 -0.17 8.34 2.85
CA ALA A 187 -1.29 9.26 2.65
C ALA A 187 -1.05 10.22 1.46
N TRP A 188 0.19 10.70 1.25
CA TRP A 188 0.55 11.46 0.04
C TRP A 188 0.39 10.64 -1.24
N ASN A 189 0.84 9.39 -1.22
CA ASN A 189 0.68 8.45 -2.32
C ASN A 189 -0.80 8.20 -2.63
N HIS A 190 -1.63 8.01 -1.59
CA HIS A 190 -3.06 7.83 -1.76
C HIS A 190 -3.74 9.09 -2.31
N ARG A 191 -3.37 10.28 -1.83
CA ARG A 191 -3.83 11.55 -2.39
C ARG A 191 -3.51 11.67 -3.89
N TYR A 192 -2.29 11.29 -4.28
CA TYR A 192 -1.88 11.32 -5.68
C TYR A 192 -2.71 10.36 -6.51
N MET A 193 -2.89 9.13 -6.00
CA MET A 193 -3.72 8.12 -6.62
C MET A 193 -5.14 8.64 -6.86
N LEU A 194 -5.81 9.19 -5.84
CA LEU A 194 -7.18 9.73 -5.97
C LEU A 194 -7.33 10.80 -7.06
N ARG A 195 -6.32 11.68 -7.19
CA ARG A 195 -6.36 12.85 -8.09
C ARG A 195 -5.87 12.57 -9.50
N PHE A 196 -4.83 11.75 -9.64
CA PHE A 196 -4.08 11.57 -10.89
C PHE A 196 -3.94 10.11 -11.31
N GLY A 197 -4.53 9.17 -10.55
CA GLY A 197 -4.55 7.76 -10.89
C GLY A 197 -5.48 7.45 -12.08
N PRO A 198 -5.17 6.41 -12.88
CA PRO A 198 -6.07 5.93 -13.91
C PRO A 198 -7.46 5.57 -13.37
N ARG A 199 -8.50 6.07 -14.03
CA ARG A 199 -9.90 5.82 -13.67
C ARG A 199 -10.61 4.82 -14.60
N ASP A 200 -10.08 4.57 -15.78
CA ASP A 200 -10.68 3.66 -16.76
C ASP A 200 -10.42 2.20 -16.38
N ALA A 201 -11.46 1.36 -16.45
CA ALA A 201 -11.38 -0.08 -16.25
C ALA A 201 -10.58 -0.80 -17.35
N ALA A 202 -10.35 -0.16 -18.50
CA ALA A 202 -9.52 -0.67 -19.58
C ALA A 202 -8.01 -0.48 -19.32
N GLU A 203 -7.63 0.41 -18.40
CA GLU A 203 -6.23 0.58 -18.03
C GLU A 203 -5.81 -0.51 -17.02
N PRO A 204 -4.61 -1.08 -17.16
CA PRO A 204 -4.11 -2.08 -16.21
C PRO A 204 -4.08 -1.49 -14.79
N ASP A 205 -4.11 -2.36 -13.79
CA ASP A 205 -4.03 -2.02 -12.35
C ASP A 205 -2.63 -1.50 -11.94
N ALA A 206 -1.99 -0.73 -12.82
CA ALA A 206 -0.73 -0.06 -12.62
C ALA A 206 -1.02 1.38 -12.15
N GLY A 207 -0.37 1.79 -11.06
CA GLY A 207 -0.66 3.05 -10.36
C GLY A 207 -0.31 4.35 -11.09
N LEU A 208 0.06 4.32 -12.38
CA LEU A 208 0.42 5.49 -13.17
C LEU A 208 -0.19 5.41 -14.57
N ALA A 209 -0.74 6.52 -15.05
CA ALA A 209 -1.22 6.66 -16.43
C ALA A 209 -0.11 6.32 -17.43
N ASN A 210 -0.45 5.70 -18.57
CA ASN A 210 0.49 5.34 -19.63
C ASN A 210 1.66 4.41 -19.21
N ALA A 211 1.62 3.80 -18.02
CA ALA A 211 2.71 2.93 -17.55
C ALA A 211 2.61 1.48 -18.06
N GLY A 212 1.41 1.05 -18.49
CA GLY A 212 1.14 -0.31 -18.97
C GLY A 212 1.52 -0.58 -20.42
N ASP A 213 1.75 0.47 -21.22
CA ASP A 213 2.11 0.36 -22.63
C ASP A 213 3.65 0.38 -22.80
N MET A 214 4.20 -0.70 -23.35
CA MET A 214 5.63 -0.83 -23.63
C MET A 214 6.12 0.13 -24.72
N THR A 215 5.23 0.72 -25.52
CA THR A 215 5.58 1.70 -26.56
C THR A 215 5.67 3.14 -26.03
N THR A 216 5.13 3.40 -24.83
CA THR A 216 5.22 4.72 -24.20
C THR A 216 6.65 5.02 -23.77
N SER A 217 7.16 6.19 -24.17
CA SER A 217 8.49 6.64 -23.79
C SER A 217 8.61 6.76 -22.25
N THR A 218 9.80 6.53 -21.70
CA THR A 218 10.01 6.68 -20.24
C THR A 218 9.63 8.06 -19.72
N ALA A 219 9.74 9.10 -20.57
CA ALA A 219 9.40 10.47 -20.21
C ALA A 219 7.88 10.73 -20.18
N ASP A 220 7.08 9.91 -20.89
CA ASP A 220 5.63 10.08 -20.97
C ASP A 220 4.85 9.17 -20.00
N LYS A 221 5.52 8.18 -19.40
CA LYS A 221 4.93 7.35 -18.33
C LYS A 221 4.53 8.23 -17.15
N GLY A 222 3.28 8.16 -16.73
CA GLY A 222 2.69 8.96 -15.65
C GLY A 222 2.16 10.33 -16.09
N ARG A 223 2.31 10.73 -17.36
CA ARG A 223 1.66 11.94 -17.89
C ARG A 223 0.19 11.68 -18.17
N LEU A 224 -0.67 12.63 -17.87
CA LEU A 224 -2.08 12.55 -18.20
C LEU A 224 -2.33 13.01 -19.64
N PRO A 225 -3.21 12.33 -20.39
CA PRO A 225 -3.59 12.76 -21.74
C PRO A 225 -4.44 14.04 -21.72
N VAL A 226 -5.21 14.25 -20.65
CA VAL A 226 -6.06 15.43 -20.41
C VAL A 226 -5.81 15.91 -18.98
N VAL A 227 -5.57 17.20 -18.83
CA VAL A 227 -5.24 17.85 -17.56
C VAL A 227 -6.35 18.82 -17.17
N ASP A 228 -6.81 18.71 -15.93
CA ASP A 228 -7.62 19.74 -15.28
C ASP A 228 -6.67 20.73 -14.57
N GLU A 229 -6.44 21.89 -15.18
CA GLU A 229 -5.50 22.90 -14.66
C GLU A 229 -5.94 23.48 -13.31
N GLU A 230 -7.25 23.59 -13.05
CA GLU A 230 -7.75 24.10 -11.76
C GLU A 230 -7.42 23.11 -10.64
N LEU A 231 -7.58 21.81 -10.91
CA LEU A 231 -7.17 20.76 -9.98
C LEU A 231 -5.65 20.77 -9.74
N VAL A 232 -4.86 20.89 -10.81
CA VAL A 232 -3.39 20.94 -10.71
C VAL A 232 -2.95 22.11 -9.85
N ASP A 233 -3.45 23.32 -10.11
CA ASP A 233 -3.12 24.50 -9.33
C ASP A 233 -3.52 24.36 -7.86
N ALA A 234 -4.70 23.78 -7.59
CA ALA A 234 -5.15 23.52 -6.22
C ALA A 234 -4.25 22.53 -5.47
N GLU A 235 -3.83 21.44 -6.12
CA GLU A 235 -2.95 20.43 -5.51
C GLU A 235 -1.51 20.93 -5.34
N LEU A 236 -1.00 21.73 -6.27
CA LEU A 236 0.29 22.42 -6.15
C LEU A 236 0.28 23.42 -4.99
N LYS A 237 -0.78 24.24 -4.87
CA LYS A 237 -0.95 25.16 -3.75
C LYS A 237 -1.01 24.41 -2.41
N TYR A 238 -1.76 23.31 -2.35
CA TYR A 238 -1.80 22.47 -1.15
C TYR A 238 -0.41 21.94 -0.77
N ALA A 239 0.37 21.48 -1.75
CA ALA A 239 1.74 21.03 -1.52
C ALA A 239 2.65 22.16 -1.02
N GLN A 240 2.54 23.37 -1.57
CA GLN A 240 3.27 24.56 -1.08
C GLN A 240 2.95 24.85 0.40
N GLU A 241 1.67 24.82 0.78
CA GLU A 241 1.25 25.02 2.18
C GLU A 241 1.86 23.97 3.12
N GLN A 242 1.92 22.70 2.70
CA GLN A 242 2.54 21.64 3.50
C GLN A 242 4.08 21.74 3.55
N ILE A 243 4.72 22.21 2.47
CA ILE A 243 6.17 22.49 2.45
C ILE A 243 6.50 23.62 3.41
N LEU A 244 5.71 24.71 3.42
CA LEU A 244 5.91 25.82 4.37
C LEU A 244 5.80 25.36 5.83
N ARG A 245 4.90 24.41 6.11
CA ARG A 245 4.76 23.80 7.45
C ARG A 245 5.94 22.92 7.83
N ALA A 246 6.53 22.18 6.88
CA ALA A 246 7.65 21.27 7.13
C ALA A 246 8.63 21.24 5.94
N PRO A 247 9.54 22.23 5.83
CA PRO A 247 10.38 22.37 4.62
C PRO A 247 11.30 21.17 4.37
N GLU A 248 11.77 20.51 5.42
CA GLU A 248 12.59 19.29 5.31
C GLU A 248 11.79 17.97 5.27
N ASN A 249 10.49 18.04 4.96
CA ASN A 249 9.71 16.85 4.66
C ASN A 249 9.75 16.54 3.17
N ARG A 250 10.41 15.44 2.78
CA ARG A 250 10.53 14.97 1.40
C ARG A 250 9.19 14.75 0.68
N SER A 251 8.16 14.29 1.41
CA SER A 251 6.91 13.81 0.80
C SER A 251 6.17 14.85 -0.05
N PRO A 252 5.86 16.06 0.44
CA PRO A 252 5.18 17.08 -0.37
C PRO A 252 6.02 17.60 -1.53
N TRP A 253 7.35 17.64 -1.42
CA TRP A 253 8.23 17.96 -2.56
C TRP A 253 8.10 16.93 -3.69
N TRP A 254 8.13 15.64 -3.35
CA TRP A 254 7.97 14.58 -4.34
C TRP A 254 6.54 14.49 -4.89
N TYR A 255 5.53 14.77 -4.06
CA TYR A 255 4.16 14.93 -4.51
C TYR A 255 4.06 16.02 -5.58
N ALA A 256 4.57 17.22 -5.32
CA ALA A 256 4.55 18.33 -6.27
C ALA A 256 5.26 17.99 -7.59
N ARG A 257 6.41 17.29 -7.54
CA ARG A 257 7.08 16.79 -8.75
C ARG A 257 6.18 15.83 -9.53
N GLY A 258 5.50 14.92 -8.84
CA GLY A 258 4.54 14.00 -9.46
C GLY A 258 3.37 14.73 -10.12
N VAL A 259 2.85 15.79 -9.49
CA VAL A 259 1.76 16.62 -10.03
C VAL A 259 2.22 17.37 -11.29
N LEU A 260 3.36 18.07 -11.22
CA LEU A 260 3.94 18.77 -12.38
C LEU A 260 4.22 17.80 -13.53
N HIS A 261 4.77 16.63 -13.24
CA HIS A 261 5.02 15.60 -14.24
C HIS A 261 3.72 15.11 -14.88
N ALA A 262 2.70 14.79 -14.08
CA ALA A 262 1.40 14.36 -14.58
C ALA A 262 0.75 15.40 -15.49
N ALA A 263 0.91 16.68 -15.16
CA ALA A 263 0.39 17.82 -15.92
C ALA A 263 1.31 18.28 -17.07
N ALA A 264 2.45 17.62 -17.30
CA ALA A 264 3.49 18.06 -18.24
C ALA A 264 3.97 19.52 -18.02
N ARG A 265 3.94 20.01 -16.78
CA ARG A 265 4.44 21.33 -16.36
C ARG A 265 5.90 21.27 -15.92
N ASP A 266 6.60 22.39 -16.10
CA ASP A 266 8.02 22.50 -15.81
C ASP A 266 8.31 22.77 -14.33
N LEU A 267 9.37 22.13 -13.80
CA LEU A 267 9.86 22.39 -12.43
C LEU A 267 10.27 23.85 -12.22
N GLU A 268 10.61 24.56 -13.29
CA GLU A 268 10.99 25.99 -13.29
C GLU A 268 9.85 26.89 -12.82
N GLU A 269 8.60 26.45 -12.94
CA GLU A 269 7.44 27.20 -12.43
C GLU A 269 7.56 27.49 -10.93
N TRP A 270 8.19 26.58 -10.18
CA TRP A 270 8.41 26.73 -8.75
C TRP A 270 9.74 27.39 -8.39
N GLU A 271 10.57 27.83 -9.34
CA GLU A 271 11.90 28.42 -9.06
C GLU A 271 11.81 29.55 -8.02
N GLY A 272 10.85 30.47 -8.17
CA GLY A 272 10.63 31.56 -7.23
C GLY A 272 10.21 31.10 -5.83
N PHE A 273 9.28 30.16 -5.72
CA PHE A 273 8.83 29.61 -4.44
C PHE A 273 9.95 28.82 -3.74
N VAL A 274 10.64 27.96 -4.48
CA VAL A 274 11.75 27.13 -3.96
C VAL A 274 12.93 28.00 -3.52
N GLY A 275 13.22 29.08 -4.25
CA GLY A 275 14.29 30.03 -3.94
C GLY A 275 14.18 30.60 -2.52
N MET A 276 12.98 30.73 -1.96
CA MET A 276 12.77 31.22 -0.59
C MET A 276 13.41 30.36 0.52
N PHE A 277 13.75 29.11 0.18
CA PHE A 277 14.37 28.13 1.08
C PHE A 277 15.90 28.06 0.92
N VAL A 278 16.48 28.80 -0.02
CA VAL A 278 17.93 28.91 -0.23
C VAL A 278 18.28 30.40 -0.22
N GLY A 279 18.71 30.91 0.92
CA GLY A 279 19.00 32.33 1.12
C GLY A 279 20.24 32.81 0.35
N ASP A 280 20.22 34.08 -0.03
CA ASP A 280 21.33 34.76 -0.73
C ASP A 280 22.62 34.83 0.12
N ASP A 281 22.49 34.69 1.44
CA ASP A 281 23.59 34.60 2.40
C ASP A 281 24.18 33.18 2.54
N GLY A 282 23.68 32.22 1.76
CA GLY A 282 24.06 30.81 1.82
C GLY A 282 23.31 30.00 2.87
N ALA A 283 22.32 30.58 3.56
CA ALA A 283 21.48 29.85 4.51
C ALA A 283 20.47 28.95 3.78
N VAL A 284 20.63 27.62 3.92
CA VAL A 284 19.69 26.65 3.36
C VAL A 284 18.70 26.21 4.44
N LYS A 285 17.42 26.51 4.21
CA LYS A 285 16.29 26.04 5.02
C LYS A 285 15.80 24.67 4.58
N SER A 286 16.07 24.28 3.33
CA SER A 286 15.73 22.96 2.85
C SER A 286 16.72 22.33 1.87
N SER A 287 17.17 21.11 2.18
CA SER A 287 17.98 20.28 1.27
C SER A 287 17.19 19.86 0.02
N HIS A 288 15.88 19.65 0.14
CA HIS A 288 15.00 19.35 -0.98
C HIS A 288 14.83 20.53 -1.93
N ALA A 289 14.85 21.75 -1.41
CA ALA A 289 14.85 22.95 -2.23
C ALA A 289 16.15 23.07 -3.05
N VAL A 290 17.31 22.75 -2.45
CA VAL A 290 18.58 22.69 -3.18
C VAL A 290 18.53 21.64 -4.30
N GLU A 291 18.00 20.44 -4.02
CA GLU A 291 17.80 19.38 -5.02
C GLU A 291 16.85 19.82 -6.15
N TRP A 292 15.80 20.57 -5.84
CA TRP A 292 14.89 21.14 -6.83
C TRP A 292 15.54 22.18 -7.73
N LEU A 293 16.23 23.18 -7.16
CA LEU A 293 16.93 24.19 -7.94
C LEU A 293 18.04 23.58 -8.80
N ALA A 294 18.77 22.59 -8.27
CA ALA A 294 19.78 21.86 -9.03
C ALA A 294 19.19 21.20 -10.28
N ASP A 295 18.01 20.57 -10.18
CA ASP A 295 17.32 19.97 -11.31
C ASP A 295 16.81 21.02 -12.32
N VAL A 296 16.26 22.15 -11.86
CA VAL A 296 15.83 23.28 -12.72
C VAL A 296 17.02 23.81 -13.53
N TYR A 297 18.14 24.10 -12.87
CA TYR A 297 19.34 24.61 -13.54
C TYR A 297 20.00 23.56 -14.45
N ALA A 298 19.91 22.28 -14.10
CA ALA A 298 20.43 21.18 -14.91
C ALA A 298 19.64 20.96 -16.22
N LYS A 299 18.32 21.17 -16.21
CA LYS A 299 17.47 21.01 -17.41
C LYS A 299 17.77 22.08 -18.46
N SER A 300 18.12 23.29 -18.01
CA SER A 300 18.40 24.46 -18.85
C SER A 300 19.91 24.74 -18.94
N ALA A 301 20.76 23.70 -19.04
CA ALA A 301 22.22 23.76 -18.90
C ALA A 301 23.00 24.48 -20.04
N GLY A 302 22.44 25.56 -20.60
CA GLY A 302 23.16 26.53 -21.42
C GLY A 302 23.58 27.76 -20.61
N GLY A 303 24.76 28.32 -20.89
CA GLY A 303 25.22 29.59 -20.32
C GLY A 303 25.41 29.58 -18.79
N GLU A 304 24.89 30.61 -18.11
CA GLU A 304 25.12 30.90 -16.69
C GLU A 304 24.41 29.94 -15.70
N ARG A 305 23.43 29.16 -16.14
CA ARG A 305 22.69 28.21 -15.28
C ARG A 305 23.49 26.95 -14.97
N ARG A 306 24.39 26.53 -15.86
CA ARG A 306 25.19 25.31 -15.68
C ARG A 306 26.10 25.38 -14.43
N PRO A 307 26.92 26.44 -14.22
CA PRO A 307 27.70 26.58 -12.99
C PRO A 307 26.83 26.50 -11.73
N ARG A 308 25.65 27.16 -11.74
CA ARG A 308 24.71 27.10 -10.61
C ARG A 308 24.21 25.68 -10.31
N ALA A 309 23.96 24.87 -11.34
CA ALA A 309 23.60 23.46 -11.14
C ALA A 309 24.73 22.69 -10.46
N VAL A 310 25.98 22.89 -10.90
CA VAL A 310 27.17 22.26 -10.29
C VAL A 310 27.34 22.70 -8.84
N ASP A 311 27.17 23.99 -8.54
CA ASP A 311 27.26 24.51 -7.18
C ASP A 311 26.22 23.87 -6.26
N MET A 312 24.96 23.78 -6.71
CA MET A 312 23.88 23.16 -5.91
C MET A 312 24.09 21.65 -5.70
N PHE A 313 24.51 20.91 -6.74
CA PHE A 313 24.85 19.49 -6.57
C PHE A 313 26.07 19.29 -5.65
N THR A 314 27.06 20.17 -5.72
CA THR A 314 28.23 20.14 -4.83
C THR A 314 27.81 20.44 -3.39
N LEU A 315 26.91 21.40 -3.18
CA LEU A 315 26.37 21.74 -1.87
C LEU A 315 25.61 20.56 -1.24
N LEU A 316 24.84 19.80 -2.03
CA LEU A 316 24.24 18.54 -1.61
C LEU A 316 25.29 17.50 -1.26
N LYS A 317 26.24 17.27 -2.17
CA LYS A 317 27.33 16.31 -2.01
C LYS A 317 28.16 16.52 -0.75
N GLU A 318 28.50 17.76 -0.43
CA GLU A 318 29.47 18.07 0.62
C GLU A 318 28.82 18.36 1.96
N LYS A 319 27.61 18.93 1.98
CA LYS A 319 27.00 19.46 3.20
C LYS A 319 25.66 18.83 3.55
N TYR A 320 24.69 18.88 2.65
CA TYR A 320 23.29 18.57 3.02
C TYR A 320 22.88 17.12 2.79
N ASP A 321 23.60 16.38 1.96
CA ASP A 321 23.29 15.00 1.62
C ASP A 321 24.53 14.17 1.19
N PRO A 322 25.56 14.09 2.06
CA PRO A 322 26.81 13.40 1.75
C PRO A 322 26.65 11.89 1.58
N ILE A 323 25.55 11.30 2.09
CA ILE A 323 25.26 9.87 1.91
C ILE A 323 25.03 9.54 0.41
N ARG A 324 24.49 10.49 -0.38
CA ARG A 324 24.31 10.37 -1.83
C ARG A 324 25.47 10.98 -2.63
N LYS A 325 26.67 11.20 -2.06
CA LYS A 325 27.80 11.88 -2.76
C LYS A 325 28.09 11.32 -4.16
N ASN A 326 28.09 10.00 -4.31
CA ASN A 326 28.41 9.33 -5.57
C ASN A 326 27.32 9.56 -6.62
N TYR A 327 26.07 9.71 -6.19
CA TYR A 327 24.95 10.08 -7.05
C TYR A 327 25.09 11.54 -7.50
N TRP A 328 25.47 12.45 -6.62
CA TRP A 328 25.70 13.85 -6.99
C TRP A 328 26.89 14.02 -7.94
N ASP A 329 27.99 13.29 -7.72
CA ASP A 329 29.11 13.22 -8.66
C ASP A 329 28.65 12.70 -10.03
N TYR A 330 27.77 11.70 -10.06
CA TYR A 330 27.17 11.22 -11.30
C TYR A 330 26.32 12.30 -11.98
N ARG A 331 25.45 13.00 -11.24
CA ARG A 331 24.62 14.09 -11.79
C ARG A 331 25.46 15.23 -12.36
N ILE A 332 26.55 15.62 -11.69
CA ILE A 332 27.49 16.65 -12.19
C ILE A 332 28.12 16.18 -13.51
N ARG A 333 28.63 14.95 -13.58
CA ARG A 333 29.21 14.38 -14.82
C ARG A 333 28.20 14.32 -15.98
N MET A 334 26.92 14.11 -15.68
CA MET A 334 25.88 14.10 -16.72
C MET A 334 25.69 15.47 -17.37
N LEU A 335 25.96 16.57 -16.66
CA LEU A 335 25.93 17.90 -17.27
C LEU A 335 26.99 18.01 -18.38
N ASP A 336 28.18 17.40 -18.22
CA ASP A 336 29.29 17.44 -19.20
C ASP A 336 28.97 16.71 -20.51
N GLN A 337 28.10 15.69 -20.45
CA GLN A 337 27.75 14.89 -21.62
C GLN A 337 26.67 15.52 -22.50
N VAL A 338 25.89 16.48 -21.97
CA VAL A 338 24.84 17.20 -22.70
C VAL A 338 25.40 18.39 -23.51
N ALA A 339 26.68 18.75 -23.30
CA ALA A 339 27.34 19.91 -23.91
C ALA A 339 28.05 19.64 -25.25
N VAL A 340 27.77 18.50 -25.91
CA VAL A 340 28.32 18.12 -27.23
C VAL A 340 27.28 18.23 -28.32
#